data_AF-A0A7C1Q7J5-F1
#
_entry.id   AF-A0A7C1Q7J5-F1
#
_cell.length_a   1.000
_cell.length_b   1.000
_cell.length_c   1.000
_cell.angle_alpha   90.00
_cell.angle_beta   90.00
_cell.angle_gamma   90.00
#
_symmetry.space_group_name_H-M   'P 1'
#
loop_
_entity.id
_entity.type
_entity.pdbx_description
1 polymer ?
#
loop_
_entity_poly.entity_id
_entity_poly.type
_entity_poly.pdbx_seq_one_letter_code
_entity_poly.pdbx_strand_id
1 'polypeptide(L)'
;MSDHPFKYVPGDGHSICDVSGFKVYHSKLKRQWNGLMTRPESYSPRHPQLDVKGRHEKQALSHPRPRPADRFLEMGEITADDL
;
A
#
# COMPACT_ATOMS: atom_id res chain seq x y z
N MET A 1 3.14 9.36 -50.39
CA MET A 1 2.04 9.95 -49.59
C MET A 1 2.72 10.69 -48.46
N SER A 2 2.80 12.02 -48.54
CA SER A 2 3.71 12.84 -47.73
C SER A 2 3.34 12.82 -46.25
N ASP A 3 4.15 12.14 -45.45
CA ASP A 3 4.07 12.08 -43.98
C ASP A 3 4.51 13.43 -43.41
N HIS A 4 3.55 14.36 -43.26
CA HIS A 4 3.81 15.63 -42.59
C HIS A 4 3.69 15.41 -41.08
N PRO A 5 4.67 15.85 -40.27
CA PRO A 5 4.73 15.55 -38.83
C PRO A 5 3.56 16.12 -38.01
N PHE A 6 2.77 17.03 -38.59
CA PHE A 6 1.65 17.69 -37.93
C PHE A 6 0.38 17.54 -38.76
N LYS A 7 -0.30 16.41 -38.61
CA LYS A 7 -1.66 16.19 -39.12
C LYS A 7 -2.65 16.59 -38.03
N TYR A 8 -3.50 17.58 -38.31
CA TYR A 8 -4.62 17.91 -37.41
C TYR A 8 -5.59 16.72 -37.32
N VAL A 9 -5.95 16.35 -36.10
CA VAL A 9 -6.93 15.30 -35.82
C VAL A 9 -8.12 15.94 -35.10
N PRO A 10 -9.32 15.98 -35.70
CA PRO A 10 -10.49 16.57 -35.07
C PRO A 10 -10.84 15.79 -33.79
N GLY A 11 -11.07 16.52 -32.70
CA GLY A 11 -11.37 15.94 -31.38
C GLY A 11 -10.14 15.59 -30.53
N ASP A 12 -8.92 15.61 -31.09
CA ASP A 12 -7.68 15.39 -30.33
C ASP A 12 -7.07 16.72 -29.87
N GLY A 13 -7.73 17.34 -28.89
CA GLY A 13 -7.29 18.60 -28.30
C GLY A 13 -6.12 18.44 -27.32
N HIS A 14 -5.51 19.56 -26.96
CA HIS A 14 -4.58 19.61 -25.85
C HIS A 14 -5.29 19.45 -24.51
N SER A 15 -4.78 18.59 -23.65
CA SER A 15 -5.27 18.32 -22.30
C SER A 15 -4.10 18.30 -21.32
N ILE A 16 -4.39 18.52 -20.04
CA ILE A 16 -3.38 18.57 -18.98
C ILE A 16 -3.34 17.22 -18.27
N CYS A 17 -2.13 16.72 -18.00
CA CYS A 17 -1.94 15.55 -17.16
C CYS A 17 -2.14 15.93 -15.69
N ASP A 18 -3.02 15.23 -14.97
CA ASP A 18 -3.38 15.55 -13.58
C ASP A 18 -2.22 15.36 -12.58
N VAL A 19 -1.24 14.51 -12.92
CA VAL A 19 -0.10 14.20 -12.01
C VAL A 19 1.10 15.10 -12.25
N SER A 20 1.43 15.38 -13.52
CA SER A 20 2.65 16.11 -13.87
C SER A 20 2.42 17.53 -14.39
N GLY A 21 1.17 17.94 -14.63
CA GLY A 21 0.83 19.29 -15.10
C GLY A 21 1.21 19.60 -16.55
N PHE A 22 1.88 18.68 -17.24
CA PHE A 22 2.26 18.88 -18.65
C PHE A 22 1.05 18.80 -19.57
N LYS A 23 1.06 19.68 -20.58
CA LYS A 23 0.11 19.65 -21.69
C LYS A 23 0.51 18.56 -22.69
N VAL A 24 -0.42 17.65 -22.97
CA VAL A 24 -0.28 16.56 -23.95
C VAL A 24 -1.55 16.48 -24.79
N TYR A 25 -1.54 15.71 -25.87
CA TYR A 25 -2.77 15.42 -26.63
C TYR A 25 -3.71 14.54 -25.81
N HIS A 26 -5.01 14.79 -25.88
CA HIS A 26 -6.02 14.04 -25.15
C HIS A 26 -5.96 12.54 -25.50
N SER A 27 -5.71 12.20 -26.76
CA SER A 27 -5.51 10.83 -27.23
C SER A 27 -4.35 10.09 -26.56
N LYS A 28 -3.37 10.81 -26.02
CA LYS A 28 -2.21 10.23 -25.32
C LYS A 28 -2.47 10.02 -23.83
N LEU A 29 -3.51 10.63 -23.26
CA LEU A 29 -3.84 10.45 -21.85
C LEU A 29 -4.45 9.06 -21.61
N LYS A 30 -4.12 8.48 -20.46
CA LYS A 30 -4.66 7.22 -19.96
C LYS A 30 -5.26 7.44 -18.58
N ARG A 31 -6.43 6.86 -18.35
CA ARG A 31 -7.08 6.87 -17.03
C ARG A 31 -6.40 5.88 -16.10
N GLN A 32 -5.91 6.35 -14.96
CA GLN A 32 -5.34 5.53 -13.89
C GLN A 32 -6.42 4.86 -13.04
N TRP A 33 -6.00 3.93 -12.20
CA TRP A 33 -6.86 3.17 -11.28
C TRP A 33 -7.60 4.03 -10.25
N ASN A 34 -7.10 5.23 -9.97
CA ASN A 34 -7.71 6.22 -9.07
C ASN A 34 -8.58 7.25 -9.81
N GLY A 35 -8.79 7.09 -11.13
CA GLY A 35 -9.62 7.97 -11.93
C GLY A 35 -8.90 9.16 -12.57
N LEU A 36 -7.61 9.39 -12.26
CA LEU A 36 -6.84 10.50 -12.84
C LEU A 36 -6.48 10.26 -14.31
N MET A 37 -6.48 11.31 -15.12
CA MET A 37 -6.04 11.28 -16.51
C MET A 37 -4.56 11.65 -16.58
N THR A 38 -3.73 10.72 -17.04
CA THR A 38 -2.28 10.90 -16.98
C THR A 38 -1.58 10.51 -18.25
N ARG A 39 -0.45 11.18 -18.50
CA ARG A 39 0.44 10.82 -19.60
C ARG A 39 1.08 9.44 -19.35
N PRO A 40 1.48 8.71 -20.40
CA PRO A 40 2.01 7.34 -20.26
C PRO A 40 3.23 7.24 -19.33
N GLU A 41 4.06 8.29 -19.29
CA GLU A 41 5.28 8.34 -18.48
C GLU A 41 5.01 8.57 -16.99
N SER A 42 3.85 9.13 -16.66
CA SER A 42 3.39 9.37 -15.28
C SER A 42 2.35 8.33 -14.84
N TYR A 43 2.06 7.34 -15.68
CA TYR A 43 1.06 6.31 -15.40
C TYR A 43 1.56 5.37 -14.31
N SER A 44 0.78 5.24 -13.23
CA SER A 44 1.04 4.27 -12.17
C SER A 44 0.00 3.14 -12.21
N PRO A 45 0.42 1.86 -12.29
CA PRO A 45 -0.51 0.74 -12.22
C PRO A 45 -1.10 0.60 -10.81
N ARG A 46 -2.31 0.02 -10.71
CA ARG A 46 -2.91 -0.29 -9.40
C ARG A 46 -2.03 -1.30 -8.67
N HIS A 47 -1.68 -1.01 -7.42
CA HIS A 47 -0.90 -1.95 -6.63
C HIS A 47 -1.77 -3.14 -6.20
N PRO A 48 -1.32 -4.40 -6.37
CA PRO A 48 -2.13 -5.59 -6.11
C PRO A 48 -2.60 -5.69 -4.65
N GLN A 49 -1.82 -5.17 -3.70
CA GLN A 49 -2.17 -5.18 -2.27
C GLN A 49 -3.42 -4.34 -1.94
N LEU A 50 -3.83 -3.39 -2.80
CA LEU A 50 -5.00 -2.55 -2.54
C LEU A 50 -6.32 -3.34 -2.60
N ASP A 51 -6.34 -4.49 -3.28
CA ASP A 51 -7.51 -5.35 -3.38
C ASP A 51 -7.50 -6.51 -2.37
N VAL A 52 -6.40 -6.68 -1.65
CA VAL A 52 -6.23 -7.77 -0.69
C VAL A 52 -7.01 -7.46 0.58
N LYS A 53 -7.95 -8.33 0.94
CA LYS A 53 -8.64 -8.26 2.22
C LYS A 53 -7.70 -8.75 3.32
N GLY A 54 -7.50 -7.92 4.35
CA GLY A 54 -6.78 -8.31 5.55
C GLY A 54 -7.45 -9.52 6.21
N ARG A 55 -6.65 -10.50 6.63
CA ARG A 55 -7.11 -11.61 7.45
C ARG A 55 -6.74 -11.33 8.90
N HIS A 56 -7.68 -11.59 9.81
CA HIS A 56 -7.40 -11.48 11.23
C HIS A 56 -6.45 -12.62 11.64
N GLU A 57 -5.32 -12.27 12.25
CA GLU A 57 -4.38 -13.23 12.79
C GLU A 57 -4.71 -13.57 14.24
N LYS A 58 -4.53 -14.83 14.64
CA LYS A 58 -4.64 -15.23 16.05
C LYS A 58 -3.30 -14.96 16.72
N GLN A 59 -3.15 -13.75 17.26
CA GLN A 59 -1.93 -13.35 17.94
C GLN A 59 -1.75 -13.99 19.33
N ALA A 60 -2.83 -14.57 19.88
CA ALA A 60 -2.77 -15.28 21.16
C ALA A 60 -1.99 -16.60 21.05
N LEU A 61 -1.04 -16.78 21.96
CA LEU A 61 -0.32 -18.04 22.12
C LEU A 61 -1.29 -19.14 22.62
N SER A 62 -1.18 -20.34 22.06
CA SER A 62 -1.99 -21.49 22.48
C SER A 62 -1.71 -21.92 23.93
N HIS A 63 -0.47 -21.71 24.40
CA HIS A 63 -0.04 -22.05 25.75
C HIS A 63 0.81 -20.94 26.36
N PRO A 64 0.21 -19.88 26.94
CA PRO A 64 0.89 -18.64 27.32
C PRO A 64 1.82 -18.75 28.54
N ARG A 65 2.08 -19.96 29.08
CA ARG A 65 2.93 -20.23 30.26
C ARG A 65 2.83 -19.12 31.32
N PRO A 66 1.69 -19.00 32.01
CA PRO A 66 1.45 -17.89 32.92
C PRO A 66 2.52 -17.87 34.02
N ARG A 67 2.91 -16.65 34.42
CA ARG A 67 3.80 -16.46 35.55
C ARG A 67 3.16 -17.06 36.82
N PRO A 68 3.90 -17.80 37.66
CA PRO A 68 3.38 -18.24 38.96
C PRO A 68 3.05 -17.03 39.84
N ALA A 69 2.13 -17.21 40.80
CA ALA A 69 1.81 -16.18 41.78
C ALA A 69 3.05 -15.82 42.60
N ASP A 70 3.20 -14.54 42.92
CA ASP A 70 4.28 -14.08 43.77
C ASP A 70 4.10 -14.67 45.19
N ARG A 71 5.13 -15.36 45.68
CA ARG A 71 5.24 -15.85 47.06
C ARG A 71 6.34 -15.06 47.74
N PHE A 72 5.97 -14.25 48.73
CA PHE A 72 6.93 -13.54 49.56
C PHE A 72 7.39 -14.46 50.70
N LEU A 73 8.68 -14.43 51.00
CA LEU A 73 9.26 -15.19 52.10
C LEU A 73 9.20 -14.36 53.38
N GLU A 74 8.83 -14.98 54.50
CA GLU A 74 8.89 -14.35 55.82
C GLU A 74 10.32 -14.33 56.37
N MET A 75 10.58 -13.46 57.36
CA MET A 75 11.91 -13.30 57.94
C MET A 75 12.35 -14.60 58.64
N GLY A 76 13.30 -15.33 58.04
CA GLY A 76 13.78 -16.64 58.50
C GLY A 76 13.20 -17.85 57.76
N GLU A 77 12.45 -17.64 56.67
CA GLU A 77 11.89 -18.74 55.86
C GLU A 77 12.97 -19.43 55.00
N ILE A 78 12.96 -20.77 55.10
CA ILE A 78 13.91 -21.73 54.55
C ILE A 78 13.31 -22.37 53.29
N THR A 79 14.11 -22.57 52.24
CA THR A 79 13.68 -23.00 50.90
C THR A 79 14.02 -24.46 50.59
N ALA A 80 13.62 -24.95 49.41
CA ALA A 80 13.68 -26.38 49.06
C ALA A 80 15.11 -26.97 49.03
N ASP A 81 16.13 -26.13 48.95
CA ASP A 81 17.55 -26.49 48.92
C ASP A 81 18.21 -26.47 50.30
N ASP A 82 17.49 -26.03 51.33
CA ASP A 82 17.95 -26.07 52.72
C ASP A 82 17.54 -27.38 53.43
N LEU A 83 17.04 -28.34 52.66
CA LEU A 83 16.73 -29.73 53.04
C LEU A 83 17.92 -30.66 52.78
#